data_AF-A0A2I0AY10-F1
#
_entry.id   AF-A0A2I0AY10-F1
#
_cell.length_a   1.000
_cell.length_b   1.000
_cell.length_c   1.000
_cell.angle_alpha   90.00
_cell.angle_beta   90.00
_cell.angle_gamma   90.00
#
_symmetry.space_group_name_H-M   'P 1'
#
loop_
_entity.id
_entity.type
_entity.pdbx_description
1 polymer ?
#
loop_
_entity_poly.entity_id
_entity_poly.type
_entity_poly.pdbx_seq_one_letter_code
_entity_poly.pdbx_strand_id
1 'polypeptide(L)'
;MYSFLDRLINLGLPRTRDFQGVNPNSFDGHGNYSIGMRDQSVFPEIRYEALGRNRGMDVCITTTANTDNEAQRLLSLLGMPFREGGGPTVTFRRKRKKARHFETKTKGKR
;
A
#
# COMPACT_ATOMS: atom_id res chain seq x y z
N MET A 1 11.33 11.61 -14.54
CA MET A 1 10.64 10.98 -13.39
C MET A 1 9.38 11.76 -13.00
N TYR A 2 9.49 13.03 -12.59
CA TYR A 2 8.36 13.82 -12.08
C TYR A 2 7.17 13.93 -13.05
N SER A 3 7.41 14.02 -14.36
CA SER A 3 6.33 14.05 -15.36
C SER A 3 5.47 12.78 -15.35
N PHE A 4 6.05 11.61 -15.05
CA PHE A 4 5.30 10.37 -14.93
C PHE A 4 4.54 10.31 -13.61
N LEU A 5 5.17 10.75 -12.51
CA LEU A 5 4.52 10.81 -11.20
C LEU A 5 3.29 11.74 -11.22
N ASP A 6 3.42 12.90 -11.86
CA ASP A 6 2.31 13.83 -12.06
C ASP A 6 1.15 13.18 -12.85
N ARG A 7 1.44 12.55 -13.99
CA ARG A 7 0.42 11.79 -14.74
C ARG A 7 -0.17 10.64 -13.93
N LEU A 8 0.63 9.95 -13.13
CA LEU A 8 0.15 8.85 -12.29
C LEU A 8 -0.86 9.39 -11.26
N ILE A 9 -0.50 10.46 -10.54
CA ILE A 9 -1.31 11.04 -9.46
C ILE A 9 -2.57 11.72 -10.02
N ASN A 10 -2.40 12.61 -11.00
CA ASN A 10 -3.47 13.49 -11.47
C ASN A 10 -4.35 12.86 -12.55
N LEU A 11 -3.90 11.80 -13.22
CA LEU A 11 -4.62 11.20 -14.35
C LEU A 11 -4.85 9.68 -14.17
N GLY A 12 -3.80 8.91 -13.87
CA GLY A 12 -3.87 7.45 -13.81
C GLY A 12 -4.68 6.91 -12.63
N LEU A 13 -4.38 7.35 -11.42
CA LEU A 13 -5.05 6.87 -10.20
C LEU A 13 -6.55 7.18 -10.18
N PRO A 14 -7.01 8.43 -10.46
CA PRO A 14 -8.44 8.74 -10.45
C PRO A 14 -9.25 7.99 -11.52
N ARG A 15 -8.59 7.60 -12.63
CA ARG A 15 -9.21 6.81 -13.71
C ARG A 15 -9.20 5.30 -13.45
N THR A 16 -8.52 4.86 -12.39
CA THR A 16 -8.49 3.44 -12.04
C THR A 16 -9.89 3.01 -11.56
N ARG A 17 -10.36 1.86 -12.04
CA ARG A 17 -11.67 1.32 -11.65
C ARG A 17 -11.72 1.07 -10.14
N ASP A 18 -12.81 1.51 -9.50
CA ASP A 18 -13.06 1.41 -8.05
C ASP A 18 -11.97 2.05 -7.17
N PHE A 19 -11.42 3.18 -7.61
CA PHE A 19 -10.37 3.87 -6.86
C PHE A 19 -10.89 4.45 -5.53
N GLN A 20 -10.32 3.99 -4.41
CA GLN A 20 -10.66 4.44 -3.04
C GLN A 20 -9.49 5.14 -2.34
N GLY A 21 -8.45 5.52 -3.09
CA GLY A 21 -7.17 5.94 -2.53
C GLY A 21 -6.18 4.78 -2.43
N VAL A 22 -4.90 5.11 -2.46
CA VAL A 22 -3.81 4.14 -2.34
C VAL A 22 -3.57 3.73 -0.89
N ASN A 23 -3.07 2.51 -0.69
CA ASN A 23 -2.80 1.96 0.64
C ASN A 23 -1.58 2.67 1.25
N PRO A 24 -1.71 3.33 2.40
CA PRO A 24 -0.60 3.97 3.09
C PRO A 24 0.31 2.98 3.84
N ASN A 25 -0.05 1.69 3.91
CA ASN A 25 0.80 0.66 4.52
C ASN A 25 1.73 -0.05 3.52
N SER A 26 1.81 0.43 2.27
CA SER A 26 2.64 -0.17 1.22
C SER A 26 4.08 0.37 1.17
N PHE A 27 4.56 0.93 2.29
CA PHE A 27 5.97 1.30 2.45
C PHE A 27 6.80 0.10 2.92
N ASP A 28 8.10 0.13 2.66
CA ASP A 28 9.05 -0.94 2.95
C ASP A 28 9.81 -0.77 4.29
N GLY A 29 9.48 0.25 5.09
CA GLY A 29 10.18 0.57 6.33
C GLY A 29 11.39 1.49 6.16
N HIS A 30 11.81 1.74 4.92
CA HIS A 30 12.98 2.57 4.59
C HIS A 30 12.60 3.73 3.66
N GLY A 31 11.33 4.17 3.70
CA GLY A 31 10.87 5.32 2.93
C GLY A 31 10.64 5.06 1.44
N ASN A 32 10.64 3.80 0.96
CA ASN A 32 10.26 3.49 -0.41
C ASN A 32 8.81 3.02 -0.47
N TYR A 33 8.11 3.39 -1.54
CA TYR A 33 6.69 3.12 -1.70
C TYR A 33 6.43 2.30 -2.97
N SER A 34 5.64 1.24 -2.86
CA SER A 34 5.30 0.39 -4.00
C SER A 34 3.79 0.31 -4.21
N ILE A 35 3.34 0.51 -5.45
CA ILE A 35 1.94 0.32 -5.85
C ILE A 35 1.83 -0.56 -7.08
N GLY A 36 0.89 -1.51 -7.01
CA GLY A 36 0.51 -2.35 -8.14
C GLY A 36 -0.73 -1.80 -8.83
N MET A 37 -0.66 -1.65 -10.14
CA MET A 37 -1.76 -1.29 -11.01
C MET A 37 -2.20 -2.52 -11.80
N ARG A 38 -3.50 -2.80 -11.78
CA ARG A 38 -4.05 -3.97 -12.48
C ARG A 38 -4.17 -3.77 -13.99
N ASP A 39 -4.28 -2.52 -14.42
CA ASP A 39 -4.46 -2.18 -15.83
C ASP A 39 -3.72 -0.89 -16.19
N GLN A 40 -3.01 -0.94 -17.32
CA GLN A 40 -2.31 0.19 -17.92
C GLN A 40 -3.23 1.07 -18.77
N SER A 41 -4.46 0.63 -19.08
CA SER A 41 -5.44 1.39 -19.88
C SER A 41 -5.87 2.73 -19.28
N VAL A 42 -5.50 3.01 -18.03
CA VAL A 42 -5.77 4.28 -17.34
C VAL A 42 -5.00 5.46 -17.92
N PHE A 43 -3.90 5.19 -18.63
CA PHE A 43 -3.10 6.20 -19.32
C PHE A 43 -3.63 6.44 -20.74
N PRO A 44 -4.04 7.67 -21.12
CA PRO A 44 -4.59 7.94 -22.45
C PRO A 44 -3.57 7.76 -23.59
N GLU A 45 -2.27 7.73 -23.28
CA GLU A 45 -1.20 7.46 -24.25
C GLU A 45 -1.24 6.01 -24.75
N ILE A 46 -1.89 5.12 -24.00
CA ILE A 46 -1.98 3.70 -24.32
C ILE A 46 -3.26 3.43 -25.11
N ARG A 47 -3.10 3.03 -26.38
CA ARG A 47 -4.21 2.59 -27.22
C ARG A 47 -4.68 1.20 -26.82
N TYR A 48 -5.83 1.12 -26.16
CA TYR A 48 -6.43 -0.13 -25.70
C TYR A 48 -6.64 -1.14 -26.83
N GLU A 49 -7.03 -0.68 -28.02
CA GLU A 49 -7.25 -1.54 -29.21
C GLU A 49 -6.00 -2.28 -29.68
N ALA A 50 -4.80 -1.71 -29.43
CA ALA A 50 -3.54 -2.35 -29.76
C ALA A 50 -3.12 -3.39 -28.69
N LEU A 51 -3.70 -3.33 -27.49
CA LEU A 51 -3.42 -4.24 -26.39
C LEU A 51 -4.44 -5.37 -26.39
N GLY A 52 -4.12 -6.48 -27.06
CA GLY A 52 -5.00 -7.65 -27.09
C GLY A 52 -5.31 -8.28 -25.71
N ARG A 53 -4.58 -7.93 -24.64
CA ARG A 53 -4.84 -8.33 -23.25
C ARG A 53 -4.43 -7.23 -22.28
N ASN A 54 -5.21 -7.03 -21.22
CA ASN A 54 -4.87 -6.11 -20.13
C ASN A 54 -3.57 -6.55 -19.46
N ARG A 55 -2.67 -5.59 -19.23
CA ARG A 55 -1.41 -5.79 -18.52
C ARG A 55 -1.41 -4.90 -17.29
N GLY A 56 -0.98 -5.47 -16.16
CA GLY A 56 -0.68 -4.69 -14.96
C GLY A 56 0.70 -4.06 -15.02
N MET A 57 1.02 -3.25 -14.02
CA MET A 57 2.34 -2.67 -13.81
C MET A 57 2.55 -2.43 -12.33
N ASP A 58 3.76 -2.70 -11.84
CA ASP A 58 4.18 -2.29 -10.51
C ASP A 58 5.05 -1.04 -10.62
N VAL A 59 4.75 -0.04 -9.80
CA VAL A 59 5.50 1.21 -9.72
C VAL A 59 6.11 1.32 -8.34
N CYS A 60 7.44 1.35 -8.29
CA CYS A 60 8.21 1.54 -7.07
C CYS A 60 8.81 2.95 -7.07
N ILE A 61 8.46 3.74 -6.05
CA ILE A 61 8.96 5.08 -5.83
C ILE A 61 10.05 5.00 -4.76
N THR A 62 11.29 5.18 -5.19
CA THR A 62 12.45 5.27 -4.28
C THR A 62 12.60 6.71 -3.81
N THR A 63 12.74 6.91 -2.50
CA THR A 63 13.00 8.23 -1.92
C THR A 63 14.25 8.22 -1.05
N THR A 64 14.73 9.41 -0.68
CA THR A 64 15.86 9.57 0.25
C THR A 64 15.42 9.62 1.71
N ALA A 65 14.13 9.44 2.00
CA ALA A 65 13.62 9.49 3.36
C ALA A 65 14.12 8.26 4.14
N ASN A 66 14.43 8.46 5.43
CA ASN A 66 14.89 7.35 6.28
C ASN A 66 13.72 6.64 6.98
N THR A 67 12.54 7.26 6.98
CA THR A 67 11.34 6.73 7.65
C THR A 67 10.13 6.81 6.74
N ASP A 68 9.21 5.87 6.91
CA ASP A 68 7.96 5.83 6.16
C ASP A 68 7.08 7.06 6.43
N ASN A 69 7.15 7.64 7.62
CA ASN A 69 6.38 8.83 7.97
C ASN A 69 6.80 10.05 7.14
N GLU A 70 8.10 10.24 6.95
CA GLU A 70 8.64 11.32 6.12
C GLU A 70 8.29 11.09 4.64
N ALA A 71 8.46 9.86 4.15
CA ALA A 71 8.10 9.49 2.78
C ALA A 71 6.60 9.65 2.50
N GLN A 72 5.74 9.21 3.43
CA GLN A 72 4.30 9.38 3.34
C GLN A 72 3.93 10.85 3.32
N ARG A 73 4.55 11.68 4.18
CA ARG A 73 4.27 13.12 4.20
C ARG A 73 4.69 13.79 2.89
N LEU A 74 5.86 13.43 2.35
CA LEU A 74 6.34 13.91 1.06
C LEU A 74 5.36 13.56 -0.07
N LEU A 75 4.95 12.29 -0.18
CA LEU A 75 4.01 11.84 -1.21
C LEU A 75 2.63 12.51 -1.06
N SER A 76 2.15 12.69 0.17
CA SER A 76 0.90 13.42 0.42
C SER A 76 0.97 14.87 -0.04
N LEU A 77 2.09 15.56 0.21
CA LEU A 77 2.28 16.95 -0.24
C LEU A 77 2.45 17.04 -1.76
N LEU A 78 2.96 16.00 -2.41
CA LEU A 78 3.00 15.87 -3.86
C LEU A 78 1.65 15.53 -4.49
N GLY A 79 0.59 15.39 -3.69
CA GLY A 79 -0.78 15.15 -4.14
C GLY A 79 -1.20 13.69 -4.17
N MET A 80 -0.42 12.77 -3.58
CA MET A 80 -0.75 11.34 -3.60
C MET A 80 -2.05 11.05 -2.81
N PRO A 81 -3.09 10.48 -3.44
CA PRO A 81 -4.38 10.25 -2.80
C PRO A 81 -4.34 8.99 -1.90
N PHE A 82 -3.87 9.14 -0.67
CA PHE A 82 -3.95 8.07 0.33
C PHE A 82 -5.38 7.87 0.83
N ARG A 83 -5.77 6.62 1.08
CA ARG A 83 -7.08 6.27 1.62
C ARG A 83 -7.27 6.83 3.04
N GLU A 84 -8.40 7.52 3.28
CA GLU A 84 -8.78 8.01 4.60
C GLU A 84 -8.96 6.85 5.59
N GLY A 85 -8.33 6.96 6.77
CA GLY A 85 -8.28 5.91 7.79
C GLY A 85 -6.98 5.12 7.86
N GLY A 86 -6.03 5.36 6.94
CA GLY A 86 -4.69 4.77 6.96
C GLY A 86 -3.59 5.77 7.33
N GLY A 87 -3.79 6.56 8.39
CA GLY A 87 -2.63 7.21 9.04
C GLY A 87 -1.63 6.14 9.51
N PRO A 88 -0.36 6.50 9.79
CA PRO A 88 0.69 5.58 10.22
C PRO A 88 0.26 4.93 11.53
N THR A 89 -0.49 3.85 11.40
CA THR A 89 -1.00 3.09 12.53
C THR A 89 0.18 2.26 12.94
N VAL A 90 0.85 2.69 14.01
CA VAL A 90 1.81 1.87 14.74
C VAL A 90 1.11 0.55 15.04
N THR A 91 1.33 -0.44 14.17
CA THR A 91 0.70 -1.74 14.30
C THR A 91 1.45 -2.43 15.42
N PHE A 92 0.99 -2.23 16.65
CA PHE A 92 1.34 -3.10 17.75
C PHE A 92 0.82 -4.49 17.39
N ARG A 93 1.65 -5.29 16.71
CA ARG A 93 1.45 -6.73 16.58
C ARG A 93 1.46 -7.29 17.99
N ARG A 94 0.29 -7.32 18.65
CA ARG A 94 0.07 -8.08 19.87
C ARG A 94 0.31 -9.54 19.52
N LYS A 95 1.55 -10.01 19.74
CA LYS A 95 1.86 -11.45 19.77
C LYS A 95 0.90 -12.06 20.79
N ARG A 96 -0.15 -12.75 20.32
CA ARG A 96 -1.04 -13.53 21.19
C ARG A 96 -0.14 -14.52 21.94
N LYS A 97 0.02 -14.32 23.24
CA LYS A 97 0.73 -15.28 24.10
C LYS A 97 -0.04 -16.60 23.98
N LYS A 98 0.64 -17.68 23.58
CA LYS A 98 0.07 -19.04 23.60
C LYS A 98 -0.46 -19.29 25.01
N ALA A 99 -1.73 -19.66 25.13
CA ALA A 99 -2.30 -20.11 26.39
C ALA A 99 -1.51 -21.34 26.85
N ARG A 100 -0.91 -21.27 28.04
CA ARG A 100 -0.31 -22.45 28.65
C ARG A 100 -1.45 -23.33 29.15
N HIS A 101 -1.48 -24.58 28.68
CA HIS A 101 -2.39 -25.60 29.16
C HIS A 101 -2.05 -25.86 30.64
N PHE A 102 -2.97 -25.48 31.53
CA PHE A 102 -2.85 -25.68 32.97
C PHE A 102 -3.54 -27.00 33.30
N GLU A 103 -2.76 -28.08 33.44
CA GLU A 103 -3.29 -29.34 33.94
C GLU A 103 -3.46 -29.27 35.46
N THR A 104 -4.71 -29.16 35.90
CA THR A 104 -5.08 -29.39 37.30
C THR A 104 -5.02 -30.88 37.59
N LYS A 105 -4.01 -31.30 38.35
CA LYS A 105 -4.04 -32.55 39.11
C LYS A 105 -5.27 -32.58 40.00
N THR A 106 -6.25 -33.41 39.68
CA THR A 106 -7.29 -33.81 40.65
C THR A 106 -6.86 -35.13 41.27
N LYS A 107 -6.29 -35.04 42.47
CA LYS A 107 -6.21 -36.12 43.46
C LYS A 107 -7.63 -36.48 43.91
N GLY A 108 -7.94 -37.78 44.00
CA GLY A 108 -8.65 -38.31 45.17
C GLY A 108 -9.92 -39.14 44.94
N LYS A 109 -9.81 -40.41 45.36
CA LYS A 109 -10.76 -41.24 46.13
C LYS A 109 -12.17 -41.49 45.54
N ARG A 110 -12.41 -42.73 45.12
CA ARG A 110 -13.03 -43.80 45.93
C ARG A 110 -12.94 -45.12 45.19
#